data_AF-A0A428ZHT7-F1
#
_entry.id   AF-A0A428ZHT7-F1
#
_cell.length_a   1.000
_cell.length_b   1.000
_cell.length_c   1.000
_cell.angle_alpha   90.00
_cell.angle_beta   90.00
_cell.angle_gamma   90.00
#
_symmetry.space_group_name_H-M   'P 1'
#
loop_
_entity.id
_entity.type
_entity.pdbx_description
1 polymer ?
#
loop_
_entity_poly.entity_id
_entity_poly.type
_entity_poly.pdbx_seq_one_letter_code
_entity_poly.pdbx_strand_id
1 'polypeptide(L)'
;MAAGALFRDDSGRVLFVEPSYKPNWEIPGGAVEADEPPWKTASRELVEELGWTRPLGRLLVSVAGQCPGQVRELSGHASGLPDRASQ
;
A
#
# COMPACT_ATOMS: atom_id res chain seq x y z
N MET A 1 -0.59 -10.78 -9.74
CA MET A 1 -1.32 -9.49 -9.79
C MET A 1 -1.41 -8.98 -8.35
N ALA A 2 -1.42 -7.67 -8.14
CA ALA A 2 -1.49 -7.08 -6.81
C ALA A 2 -2.46 -5.89 -6.82
N ALA A 3 -2.99 -5.55 -5.64
CA ALA A 3 -3.85 -4.39 -5.45
C ALA A 3 -3.57 -3.77 -4.08
N GLY A 4 -3.70 -2.45 -4.00
CA GLY A 4 -3.48 -1.72 -2.77
C GLY A 4 -4.20 -0.37 -2.79
N ALA A 5 -4.09 0.36 -1.69
CA ALA A 5 -4.74 1.65 -1.52
C ALA A 5 -3.74 2.75 -1.21
N LEU A 6 -3.95 3.92 -1.83
CA LEU A 6 -3.22 5.13 -1.53
C LEU A 6 -4.10 6.03 -0.65
N PHE A 7 -3.71 6.21 0.60
CA PHE A 7 -4.34 7.20 1.48
C PHE A 7 -3.58 8.50 1.38
N ARG A 8 -4.34 9.60 1.33
CA ARG A 8 -3.81 10.95 1.42
C ARG A 8 -4.62 11.73 2.45
N ASP A 9 -3.94 12.40 3.36
CA ASP A 9 -4.59 13.33 4.29
C ASP A 9 -4.76 14.73 3.68
N ASP A 10 -5.46 15.62 4.39
CA ASP A 10 -5.71 16.99 3.93
C ASP A 10 -4.43 17.83 3.75
N SER A 11 -3.34 17.41 4.40
CA SER A 11 -2.00 18.02 4.28
C SER A 11 -1.19 17.43 3.12
N GLY A 12 -1.75 16.49 2.35
CA GLY A 12 -1.09 15.86 1.20
C GLY A 12 -0.10 14.75 1.55
N ARG A 13 0.00 14.33 2.81
CA ARG A 13 0.87 13.21 3.24
C ARG A 13 0.27 11.88 2.80
N VAL A 14 1.14 10.89 2.58
CA VAL A 14 0.76 9.55 2.13
C VAL A 14 0.99 8.55 3.26
N LEU A 15 0.03 7.64 3.48
CA LEU A 15 0.21 6.52 4.40
C LEU A 15 1.09 5.45 3.76
N PHE A 16 2.13 5.06 4.48
CA PHE A 16 2.87 3.83 4.23
C PHE A 16 2.74 2.93 5.46
N VAL A 17 2.86 1.62 5.23
CA VAL A 17 3.00 0.60 6.25
C VAL A 17 4.44 0.07 6.25
N GLU A 18 4.91 -0.33 7.42
CA GLU A 18 6.17 -1.06 7.60
C GLU A 18 5.83 -2.53 7.86
N PRO A 19 5.95 -3.40 6.85
CA PRO A 19 5.59 -4.80 7.02
C PRO A 19 6.62 -5.51 7.91
N SER A 20 6.17 -6.34 8.83
CA SER A 20 7.05 -7.04 9.78
C SER A 20 8.04 -8.03 9.14
N TYR A 21 7.80 -8.42 7.89
CA TYR A 21 8.57 -9.44 7.18
C TYR A 21 9.63 -8.90 6.21
N LYS A 22 9.71 -7.57 6.01
CA LYS A 22 10.71 -6.93 5.14
C LYS A 22 11.03 -5.51 5.61
N PRO A 23 12.24 -5.00 5.36
CA PRO A 23 12.66 -3.70 5.86
C PRO A 23 12.12 -2.51 5.04
N ASN A 24 11.28 -2.74 4.03
CA ASN A 24 10.84 -1.73 3.09
C ASN A 24 9.42 -1.28 3.41
N TRP A 25 9.22 0.04 3.42
CA TRP A 25 7.91 0.66 3.53
C TRP A 25 7.12 0.49 2.24
N GLU A 26 5.83 0.18 2.36
CA GLU A 26 4.95 -0.02 1.22
C GLU A 26 3.59 0.65 1.39
N ILE A 27 2.84 0.74 0.29
CA ILE A 27 1.42 1.09 0.39
C ILE A 27 0.64 -0.11 0.93
N PRO A 28 -0.42 0.09 1.73
CA PRO A 28 -1.28 -0.98 2.20
C PRO A 28 -1.87 -1.77 1.03
N GLY A 29 -1.82 -3.09 1.11
CA GLY A 29 -2.27 -3.97 0.03
C GLY A 29 -1.44 -5.23 -0.11
N GLY A 30 -1.80 -6.03 -1.12
CA GLY A 30 -1.24 -7.36 -1.23
C GLY A 30 -1.50 -8.05 -2.57
N ALA A 31 -1.14 -9.33 -2.59
CA ALA A 31 -1.31 -10.18 -3.75
C ALA A 31 -2.79 -10.51 -3.95
N VAL A 32 -3.22 -10.49 -5.22
CA VAL A 32 -4.57 -10.91 -5.58
C VAL A 32 -4.65 -12.43 -5.49
N GLU A 33 -5.66 -12.93 -4.78
CA GLU A 33 -5.94 -14.36 -4.68
C GLU A 33 -6.63 -14.90 -5.94
N ALA A 34 -6.64 -16.23 -6.09
CA ALA A 34 -7.35 -16.87 -7.20
C ALA A 34 -8.83 -16.50 -7.18
N ASP A 35 -9.37 -16.15 -8.36
CA ASP A 35 -10.76 -15.74 -8.56
C ASP A 35 -11.20 -14.49 -7.77
N GLU A 36 -10.25 -13.73 -7.22
CA GLU A 36 -10.52 -12.48 -6.52
C GLU A 36 -10.30 -11.27 -7.45
N PRO A 37 -11.27 -10.34 -7.56
CA PRO A 37 -11.03 -9.10 -8.29
C PRO A 37 -10.18 -8.11 -7.47
N PRO A 38 -9.35 -7.26 -8.11
CA PRO A 38 -8.41 -6.37 -7.42
C PRO A 38 -9.01 -5.48 -6.31
N TRP A 39 -10.22 -4.97 -6.50
CA TRP A 39 -10.87 -4.11 -5.49
C TRP A 39 -11.28 -4.89 -4.24
N LYS A 40 -11.58 -6.18 -4.37
CA LYS A 40 -11.90 -7.05 -3.24
C LYS A 40 -10.62 -7.41 -2.48
N THR A 41 -9.54 -7.71 -3.20
CA THR A 41 -8.20 -7.88 -2.60
C THR A 41 -7.80 -6.65 -1.79
N ALA A 42 -7.84 -5.45 -2.38
CA ALA A 42 -7.49 -4.23 -1.66
C ALA A 42 -8.38 -4.01 -0.42
N SER A 43 -9.68 -4.33 -0.49
CA SER A 43 -10.57 -4.19 0.67
C SER A 43 -10.24 -5.19 1.78
N ARG A 44 -9.91 -6.45 1.44
CA ARG A 44 -9.52 -7.49 2.40
C ARG A 44 -8.22 -7.12 3.12
N GLU A 45 -7.18 -6.77 2.35
CA GLU A 45 -5.87 -6.38 2.90
C GLU A 45 -5.99 -5.17 3.83
N LEU A 46 -6.80 -4.18 3.49
CA LEU A 46 -7.04 -3.02 4.36
C LEU A 46 -7.69 -3.38 5.70
N VAL A 47 -8.55 -4.40 5.74
CA VAL A 47 -9.12 -4.90 7.00
C VAL A 47 -8.05 -5.63 7.81
N GLU A 48 -7.24 -6.47 7.16
CA GLU A 48 -6.22 -7.29 7.81
C GLU A 48 -5.06 -6.46 8.36
N GLU A 49 -4.57 -5.49 7.59
CA GLU A 49 -3.41 -4.67 7.95
C GLU A 49 -3.77 -3.48 8.84
N LEU A 50 -4.92 -2.83 8.59
CA LEU A 50 -5.27 -1.54 9.20
C LEU A 50 -6.59 -1.56 9.99
N GLY A 51 -7.36 -2.64 9.96
CA GLY A 51 -8.73 -2.67 10.50
C GLY A 51 -9.69 -1.74 9.75
N TRP A 52 -9.37 -1.36 8.51
CA TRP A 52 -10.14 -0.37 7.75
C TRP A 52 -11.31 -1.02 7.01
N THR A 53 -12.54 -0.69 7.43
CA THR A 53 -13.78 -1.30 6.93
C THR A 53 -14.61 -0.38 6.03
N ARG A 54 -14.11 0.81 5.70
CA ARG A 54 -14.84 1.76 4.84
C ARG A 54 -14.62 1.44 3.36
N PRO A 55 -15.60 1.77 2.48
CA PRO A 55 -15.46 1.57 1.05
C PRO A 55 -14.22 2.25 0.47
N LEU A 56 -13.63 1.61 -0.55
CA LEU A 56 -12.56 2.22 -1.35
C LEU A 56 -13.06 3.45 -2.10
N GLY A 57 -12.15 4.40 -2.32
CA GLY A 57 -12.38 5.56 -3.17
C GLY A 57 -12.28 5.23 -4.66
N ARG A 58 -12.04 6.26 -5.47
CA ARG A 58 -11.86 6.11 -6.93
C ARG A 58 -10.64 5.27 -7.27
N LEU A 59 -10.71 4.52 -8.38
CA LEU A 59 -9.55 3.90 -9.00
C LEU A 59 -8.55 4.98 -9.44
N LEU A 60 -7.29 4.88 -8.99
CA LEU A 60 -6.24 5.84 -9.34
C LEU A 60 -5.40 5.40 -10.52
N VAL A 61 -5.01 4.12 -10.54
CA VAL A 61 -4.14 3.56 -11.56
C VAL A 61 -4.45 2.08 -11.76
N SER A 62 -4.41 1.62 -13.00
CA SER A 62 -4.38 0.21 -13.35
C SER A 62 -3.26 0.02 -14.37
N VAL A 63 -2.38 -0.94 -14.12
CA VAL A 63 -1.23 -1.23 -14.99
C VAL A 63 -1.39 -2.65 -15.52
N ALA A 64 -1.36 -2.80 -16.83
CA ALA A 64 -1.40 -4.09 -17.51
C ALA A 64 -0.12 -4.29 -18.33
N GLY A 65 0.39 -5.53 -18.34
CA GLY A 65 1.65 -5.91 -19.00
C GLY A 65 2.88 -5.80 -18.09
N GLN A 66 4.03 -6.32 -18.55
CA GLN A 66 5.32 -6.03 -17.91
C GLN A 66 5.69 -4.57 -18.18
N CYS A 67 5.91 -3.78 -17.12
CA CYS A 67 6.67 -2.54 -17.26
C CYS A 67 8.12 -2.90 -17.63
N PRO A 68 8.67 -2.44 -18.77
CA PRO A 68 10.08 -2.69 -19.13
C PRO A 68 11.07 -1.89 -18.26
N GLY A 69 10.61 -1.28 -17.16
CA GLY A 69 11.41 -0.55 -16.21
C GLY A 69 11.52 -1.30 -14.87
N GLN A 70 12.72 -1.30 -14.31
CA GLN A 70 12.96 -1.72 -12.93
C GLN A 70 12.10 -0.85 -11.99
N VAL A 71 11.44 -1.45 -11.01
CA VAL A 71 10.85 -0.70 -9.88
C VAL A 71 12.01 0.02 -9.21
N ARG A 72 12.12 1.34 -9.43
CA ARG A 72 13.04 2.17 -8.66
C ARG A 72 12.37 2.49 -7.35
N GLU A 73 12.93 1.97 -6.27
CA GLU A 73 12.67 2.48 -4.94
C GLU A 73 13.02 3.97 -4.95
N LEU A 74 12.01 4.83 -4.85
CA LEU A 74 12.24 6.23 -4.55
C LEU A 74 12.57 6.27 -3.07
N SER A 75 13.86 6.20 -2.73
CA SER A 75 14.37 6.36 -1.36
C SER A 75 14.13 7.80 -0.89
N GLY A 76 12.87 8.20 -0.73
CA GLY A 76 12.50 9.32 0.09
C GLY A 76 12.68 8.87 1.52
N HIS A 77 13.81 9.23 2.14
CA HIS A 77 13.89 9.16 3.59
C HIS A 77 12.70 9.94 4.13
N ALA A 78 11.76 9.26 4.78
CA ALA A 78 10.77 9.90 5.62
C ALA A 78 11.48 10.43 6.88
N SER A 79 12.44 11.33 6.69
CA SER A 79 13.19 11.99 7.75
C SER A 79 12.21 12.88 8.52
N GLY A 80 11.51 12.29 9.49
CA GLY A 80 10.48 12.97 10.26
C GLY A 80 9.36 12.07 10.82
N LEU A 81 9.27 10.80 10.43
CA LEU A 81 8.41 9.84 11.14
C LEU A 81 9.20 9.33 12.36
N PRO A 82 8.66 9.43 13.59
CA PRO A 82 9.39 9.01 14.78
C PRO A 82 9.67 7.50 14.70
N ASP A 83 10.94 7.16 14.75
CA ASP A 83 11.44 5.81 14.88
C ASP A 83 10.88 5.23 16.20
N ARG A 84 10.00 4.23 16.10
CA ARG A 84 9.47 3.52 17.27
C ARG A 84 10.29 2.27 17.56
N ALA A 85 11.61 2.43 17.65
CA ALA A 85 12.44 1.56 18.47
C ALA A 85 12.51 2.14 19.90
N SER A 86 11.46 1.94 20.71
CA SER A 86 11.46 1.88 22.20
C SER A 86 10.05 2.09 22.76
N GLN A 87 9.21 1.05 22.77
CA GLN A 87 8.25 0.75 23.84
C GLN A 87 8.09 -0.76 23.95
#